data_AF-A0A357AKW3-F1
#
_entry.id   AF-A0A357AKW3-F1
#
_cell.length_a   1.000
_cell.length_b   1.000
_cell.length_c   1.000
_cell.angle_alpha   90.00
_cell.angle_beta   90.00
_cell.angle_gamma   90.00
#
_symmetry.space_group_name_H-M   'P 1'
#
loop_
_entity.id
_entity.type
_entity.pdbx_description
1 polymer ?
#
loop_
_entity_poly.entity_id
_entity_poly.type
_entity_poly.pdbx_seq_one_letter_code
_entity_poly.pdbx_strand_id
1 'polypeptide(L)'
;KGGEGGTELAEKLCRLIEREPSKFKPLYDLNLSIQEKIKIINSEIYGGGSVVFTDKALKDIAVIESLGFTGLPVCMAKTQYSLSDNPALLGRPEGFTLTVKEVRLSAGAGFVVALTGEIMTMPGLPKIPAANRIDISEGGIITGLF
;
A
#
# COMPACT_ATOMS: atom_id res chain seq x y z
N LYS A 1 -27.11 0.58 13.64
CA LYS A 1 -27.75 -0.31 14.64
C LYS A 1 -26.75 -1.33 15.22
N GLY A 2 -25.50 -0.94 15.50
CA GLY A 2 -24.46 -1.92 15.87
C GLY A 2 -24.41 -3.09 14.88
N GLY A 3 -24.22 -4.30 15.40
CA GLY A 3 -24.20 -5.54 14.60
C GLY A 3 -25.49 -5.84 13.83
N GLU A 4 -26.66 -5.43 14.31
CA GLU A 4 -27.96 -5.64 13.64
C GLU A 4 -27.96 -4.99 12.23
N GLY A 5 -27.25 -3.87 12.06
CA GLY A 5 -27.16 -3.20 10.76
C GLY A 5 -26.30 -3.93 9.73
N GLY A 6 -25.51 -4.93 10.15
CA GLY A 6 -24.59 -5.70 9.31
C GLY A 6 -25.06 -7.11 8.98
N THR A 7 -26.21 -7.55 9.50
CA THR A 7 -26.69 -8.93 9.34
C THR A 7 -26.82 -9.33 7.87
N GLU A 8 -27.33 -8.44 7.02
CA GLU A 8 -27.44 -8.71 5.58
C GLU A 8 -26.07 -8.96 4.90
N LEU A 9 -25.07 -8.18 5.28
CA LEU A 9 -23.69 -8.35 4.79
C LEU A 9 -23.09 -9.66 5.29
N ALA A 10 -23.28 -9.98 6.57
CA ALA A 10 -22.78 -11.22 7.17
C ALA A 10 -23.38 -12.46 6.48
N GLU A 11 -24.69 -12.47 6.25
CA GLU A 11 -25.34 -13.57 5.53
C GLU A 11 -24.84 -13.71 4.10
N LYS A 12 -24.64 -12.59 3.38
CA LYS A 12 -24.06 -12.62 2.02
C LYS A 12 -22.65 -13.20 2.03
N LEU A 13 -21.83 -12.84 3.01
CA LEU A 13 -20.48 -13.36 3.17
C LEU A 13 -20.47 -14.87 3.48
N CYS A 14 -21.29 -15.34 4.42
CA CYS A 14 -21.40 -16.77 4.73
C CYS A 14 -21.82 -17.56 3.48
N ARG A 15 -22.84 -17.08 2.76
CA ARG A 15 -23.30 -17.71 1.51
C ARG A 15 -22.20 -17.78 0.44
N LEU A 16 -21.36 -16.74 0.31
CA LEU A 16 -20.24 -16.73 -0.62
C LEU A 16 -19.20 -17.79 -0.25
N ILE A 17 -18.82 -17.85 1.03
CA ILE A 17 -17.82 -18.80 1.56
C ILE A 17 -18.29 -20.25 1.39
N GLU A 18 -19.57 -20.52 1.64
CA GLU A 18 -20.15 -21.87 1.51
C GLU A 18 -20.26 -22.37 0.07
N ARG A 19 -20.51 -21.46 -0.88
CA ARG A 19 -20.81 -21.82 -2.28
C ARG A 19 -19.60 -21.78 -3.20
N GLU A 20 -18.66 -20.88 -2.95
CA GLU A 20 -17.58 -20.58 -3.89
C GLU A 20 -16.21 -20.88 -3.26
N PRO A 21 -15.63 -22.07 -3.50
CA PRO A 21 -14.29 -22.38 -3.00
C PRO A 21 -13.26 -21.43 -3.65
N SER A 22 -12.41 -20.84 -2.82
CA SER A 22 -11.36 -19.92 -3.27
C SER A 22 -10.31 -20.64 -4.12
N LYS A 23 -9.97 -20.04 -5.26
CA LYS A 23 -8.82 -20.44 -6.11
C LYS A 23 -7.68 -19.43 -5.97
N PHE A 24 -7.46 -18.97 -4.74
CA PHE A 24 -6.45 -17.97 -4.43
C PHE A 24 -5.07 -18.41 -4.95
N LYS A 25 -4.42 -17.49 -5.65
CA LYS A 25 -3.01 -17.55 -5.99
C LYS A 25 -2.41 -16.15 -5.85
N PRO A 26 -1.15 -16.02 -5.44
CA PRO A 26 -0.43 -14.75 -5.53
C PRO A 26 -0.44 -14.21 -6.97
N LEU A 27 -0.39 -12.88 -7.10
CA LEU A 27 -0.48 -12.20 -8.39
C LEU A 27 0.70 -12.54 -9.32
N TYR A 28 1.88 -12.79 -8.75
CA TYR A 28 3.12 -13.01 -9.48
C TYR A 28 3.98 -14.08 -8.81
N ASP A 29 4.93 -14.62 -9.57
CA ASP A 29 5.96 -15.53 -9.07
C ASP A 29 7.11 -14.73 -8.41
N LEU A 30 7.62 -15.23 -7.29
CA LEU A 30 8.75 -14.63 -6.57
C LEU A 30 10.07 -14.71 -7.35
N ASN A 31 10.20 -15.59 -8.34
CA ASN A 31 11.40 -15.73 -9.16
C ASN A 31 11.55 -14.63 -10.23
N LEU A 32 10.53 -13.81 -10.45
CA LEU A 32 10.60 -12.67 -11.37
C LEU A 32 11.55 -11.59 -10.86
N SER A 33 12.09 -10.79 -11.77
CA SER A 33 12.87 -9.60 -11.40
C SER A 33 12.02 -8.60 -10.61
N ILE A 34 12.67 -7.73 -9.83
CA ILE A 34 11.96 -6.71 -9.06
C ILE A 34 11.15 -5.79 -9.99
N GLN A 35 11.70 -5.47 -11.17
CA GLN A 35 11.01 -4.65 -12.16
C GLN A 35 9.76 -5.32 -12.73
N GLU A 36 9.82 -6.62 -13.02
CA GLU A 36 8.66 -7.38 -13.53
C GLU A 36 7.54 -7.47 -12.49
N LYS A 37 7.89 -7.72 -11.23
CA LYS A 37 6.91 -7.72 -10.12
C LYS A 37 6.18 -6.38 -10.04
N ILE A 38 6.91 -5.27 -10.12
CA ILE A 38 6.33 -3.90 -10.12
C ILE A 38 5.42 -3.69 -11.34
N LYS A 39 5.86 -4.11 -12.53
CA LYS A 39 5.09 -3.97 -13.78
C LYS A 39 3.77 -4.75 -13.71
N ILE A 40 3.80 -5.99 -13.21
CA ILE A 40 2.59 -6.82 -13.02
C ILE A 40 1.60 -6.15 -12.07
N ILE A 41 2.07 -5.62 -10.93
CA ILE A 41 1.20 -4.90 -10.00
C ILE A 41 0.55 -3.68 -10.70
N ASN A 42 1.34 -2.92 -11.47
CA ASN A 42 0.84 -1.75 -12.18
C ASN A 42 -0.22 -2.10 -13.24
N SER A 43 0.01 -3.14 -14.04
CA SER A 43 -0.90 -3.52 -15.13
C SER A 43 -2.16 -4.21 -14.61
N GLU A 44 -2.01 -5.20 -13.73
CA GLU A 44 -3.11 -6.08 -13.31
C GLU A 44 -3.98 -5.45 -12.19
N ILE A 45 -3.37 -4.69 -11.27
CA ILE A 45 -4.10 -4.12 -10.13
C ILE A 45 -4.45 -2.66 -10.37
N TYR A 46 -3.51 -1.85 -10.86
CA TYR A 46 -3.72 -0.41 -10.97
C TYR A 46 -4.29 0.04 -12.32
N GLY A 47 -4.20 -0.78 -13.38
CA GLY A 47 -4.63 -0.41 -14.73
C GLY A 47 -3.70 0.59 -15.44
N GLY A 48 -2.44 0.67 -14.99
CA GLY A 48 -1.43 1.53 -15.60
C GLY A 48 -0.87 0.93 -16.89
N GLY A 49 -0.49 1.78 -17.83
CA GLY A 49 0.04 1.37 -19.14
C GLY A 49 1.54 1.07 -19.13
N SER A 50 2.33 1.84 -18.39
CA SER A 50 3.79 1.67 -18.33
C SER A 50 4.34 2.01 -16.95
N VAL A 51 5.55 1.52 -16.68
CA VAL A 51 6.33 1.86 -15.48
C VAL A 51 7.66 2.45 -15.92
N VAL A 52 7.98 3.62 -15.39
CA VAL A 52 9.27 4.30 -15.59
C VAL A 52 10.05 4.24 -14.29
N PHE A 53 11.34 3.92 -14.38
CA PHE A 53 12.26 3.89 -13.26
C PHE A 53 13.25 5.03 -13.40
N THR A 54 13.45 5.79 -12.33
CA THR A 54 14.54 6.77 -12.29
C THR A 54 15.90 6.06 -12.19
N ASP A 55 16.98 6.76 -12.56
CA ASP A 55 18.35 6.23 -12.44
C ASP A 55 18.68 5.77 -11.02
N LYS A 56 18.16 6.47 -10.01
CA LYS A 56 18.30 6.07 -8.61
C LYS A 56 17.61 4.74 -8.34
N ALA A 57 16.35 4.60 -8.73
CA ALA A 57 15.61 3.34 -8.57
C ALA A 57 16.30 2.17 -9.28
N LEU A 58 16.85 2.38 -10.49
CA LEU A 58 17.59 1.35 -11.21
C LEU A 58 18.86 0.92 -10.48
N LYS A 59 19.62 1.87 -9.91
CA LYS A 59 20.80 1.58 -9.09
C LYS A 59 20.42 0.84 -7.80
N ASP A 60 19.37 1.27 -7.12
CA ASP A 60 18.88 0.64 -5.91
C ASP A 60 18.48 -0.83 -6.19
N ILE A 61 17.75 -1.09 -7.28
CA ILE A 61 17.37 -2.43 -7.72
C ILE A 61 18.61 -3.29 -7.97
N ALA A 62 19.57 -2.79 -8.76
CA ALA A 62 20.78 -3.54 -9.09
C ALA A 62 21.56 -3.94 -7.83
N VAL A 63 21.65 -3.05 -6.83
CA VAL A 63 22.28 -3.36 -5.54
C VAL A 63 21.51 -4.47 -4.81
N ILE A 64 20.19 -4.36 -4.72
CA ILE A 64 19.35 -5.35 -4.03
C ILE A 64 19.46 -6.74 -4.69
N GLU A 65 19.46 -6.79 -6.03
CA GLU A 65 19.61 -8.04 -6.77
C GLU A 65 21.01 -8.63 -6.59
N SER A 66 22.07 -7.80 -6.60
CA SER A 66 23.45 -8.24 -6.33
C SER A 66 23.66 -8.82 -4.93
N LEU A 67 22.86 -8.36 -3.97
CA LEU A 67 22.85 -8.87 -2.59
C LEU A 67 22.04 -10.17 -2.43
N GLY A 68 21.45 -10.70 -3.51
CA GLY A 68 20.70 -11.96 -3.50
C GLY A 68 19.23 -11.82 -3.07
N PHE A 69 18.69 -10.60 -3.01
CA PHE A 69 17.31 -10.35 -2.55
C PHE A 69 16.28 -10.26 -3.68
N THR A 70 16.62 -10.69 -4.90
CA THR A 70 15.69 -10.69 -6.06
C THR A 70 14.40 -11.45 -5.77
N GLY A 71 14.49 -12.55 -5.00
CA GLY A 71 13.35 -13.42 -4.67
C GLY A 71 12.31 -12.79 -3.73
N LEU A 72 12.55 -11.60 -3.18
CA LEU A 72 11.62 -10.97 -2.25
C LEU A 72 10.38 -10.39 -2.97
N PRO A 73 9.20 -10.39 -2.32
CA PRO A 73 8.02 -9.69 -2.80
C PRO A 73 8.21 -8.16 -2.76
N VAL A 74 7.35 -7.46 -3.50
CA VAL A 74 7.37 -5.98 -3.60
C VAL A 74 6.19 -5.37 -2.84
N CYS A 75 6.49 -4.33 -2.07
CA CYS A 75 5.55 -3.42 -1.43
C CYS A 75 5.56 -2.08 -2.16
N MET A 76 4.41 -1.69 -2.73
CA MET A 76 4.27 -0.42 -3.45
C MET A 76 3.95 0.72 -2.48
N ALA A 77 4.82 1.72 -2.41
CA ALA A 77 4.62 2.92 -1.61
C ALA A 77 4.23 4.10 -2.53
N LYS A 78 2.91 4.30 -2.66
CA LYS A 78 2.27 5.31 -3.50
C LYS A 78 1.13 5.99 -2.75
N THR A 79 0.59 7.06 -3.33
CA THR A 79 -0.65 7.69 -2.82
C THR A 79 -1.81 6.70 -2.76
N GLN A 80 -2.57 6.72 -1.67
CA GLN A 80 -3.79 5.92 -1.50
C GLN A 80 -5.04 6.54 -2.15
N TYR A 81 -4.94 7.79 -2.60
CA TYR A 81 -6.09 8.54 -3.15
C TYR A 81 -6.40 8.22 -4.61
N SER A 82 -5.52 7.50 -5.31
CA SER A 82 -5.67 7.14 -6.72
C SER A 82 -5.07 5.75 -6.98
N LEU A 83 -5.56 5.06 -8.01
CA LEU A 83 -4.89 3.89 -8.58
C LEU A 83 -3.54 4.27 -9.23
N SER A 84 -3.43 5.48 -9.77
CA SER A 84 -2.16 6.04 -10.28
C SER A 84 -1.28 6.61 -9.16
N ASP A 85 -0.05 7.00 -9.45
CA ASP A 85 0.81 7.75 -8.52
C ASP A 85 0.41 9.24 -8.37
N ASN A 86 -0.61 9.72 -9.10
CA ASN A 86 -1.16 11.07 -9.00
C ASN A 86 -2.47 11.08 -8.18
N PRO A 87 -2.51 11.73 -6.99
CA PRO A 87 -3.70 11.74 -6.13
C PRO A 87 -4.92 12.44 -6.74
N ALA A 88 -4.75 13.28 -7.76
CA ALA A 88 -5.86 14.00 -8.40
C ALA A 88 -6.65 13.13 -9.40
N LEU A 89 -6.10 11.99 -9.84
CA LEU A 89 -6.76 11.10 -10.79
C LEU A 89 -7.71 10.15 -10.06
N LEU A 90 -8.97 10.57 -9.92
CA LEU A 90 -10.01 9.83 -9.22
C LEU A 90 -10.71 8.79 -10.11
N GLY A 91 -11.44 7.87 -9.48
CA GLY A 91 -12.20 6.83 -10.17
C GLY A 91 -11.28 5.71 -10.70
N ARG A 92 -11.43 5.37 -11.98
CA ARG A 92 -10.64 4.34 -12.67
C ARG A 92 -9.80 4.98 -13.77
N PRO A 93 -8.65 5.60 -13.45
CA PRO A 93 -7.72 6.05 -14.47
C PRO A 93 -7.13 4.85 -15.22
N GLU A 94 -6.90 5.01 -16.53
CA GLU A 94 -6.35 3.96 -17.39
C GLU A 94 -5.16 4.51 -18.19
N GLY A 95 -4.22 3.63 -18.55
CA GLY A 95 -3.12 3.98 -19.46
C GLY A 95 -2.10 4.97 -18.90
N PHE A 96 -2.14 5.29 -17.60
CA PHE A 96 -1.17 6.19 -16.96
C PHE A 96 0.21 5.52 -16.83
N THR A 97 1.24 6.35 -16.70
CA THR A 97 2.60 5.92 -16.43
C THR A 97 2.91 6.04 -14.95
N LEU A 98 3.31 4.92 -14.33
CA LEU A 98 3.77 4.89 -12.94
C LEU A 98 5.27 5.21 -12.89
N THR A 99 5.68 6.14 -12.05
CA THR A 99 7.11 6.49 -11.89
C THR A 99 7.65 5.96 -10.57
N VAL A 100 8.68 5.10 -10.61
CA VAL A 100 9.40 4.61 -9.42
C VAL A 100 10.66 5.46 -9.21
N LYS A 101 10.69 6.18 -8.09
CA LYS A 101 11.76 7.15 -7.74
C LYS A 101 12.89 6.54 -6.92
N GLU A 102 12.57 5.58 -6.07
CA GLU A 102 13.54 4.93 -5.17
C GLU A 102 13.05 3.52 -4.86
N VAL A 103 13.99 2.62 -4.60
CA VAL A 103 13.68 1.28 -4.10
C VAL A 103 14.47 1.03 -2.82
N ARG A 104 13.80 0.54 -1.76
CA ARG A 104 14.43 0.25 -0.46
C ARG A 104 14.30 -1.22 -0.10
N LEU A 105 15.33 -1.76 0.52
CA LEU A 105 15.32 -3.14 1.03
C LEU A 105 14.89 -3.17 2.50
N SER A 106 13.83 -3.91 2.80
CA SER A 106 13.42 -4.24 4.17
C SER A 106 13.77 -5.70 4.47
N ALA A 107 15.07 -6.00 4.56
CA ALA A 107 15.57 -7.39 4.64
C ALA A 107 14.96 -8.18 5.82
N GLY A 108 14.86 -7.57 7.00
CA GLY A 108 14.28 -8.24 8.18
C GLY A 108 12.79 -8.56 8.04
N ALA A 109 12.04 -7.75 7.30
CA ALA A 109 10.62 -7.97 7.03
C ALA A 109 10.37 -8.87 5.80
N GLY A 110 11.40 -9.08 4.97
CA GLY A 110 11.33 -9.95 3.81
C GLY A 110 10.62 -9.35 2.60
N PHE A 111 10.77 -8.05 2.32
CA PHE A 111 10.24 -7.42 1.10
C PHE A 111 11.07 -6.22 0.64
N VAL A 112 10.82 -5.80 -0.60
CA VAL A 112 11.39 -4.60 -1.23
C VAL A 112 10.30 -3.53 -1.33
N VAL A 113 10.61 -2.29 -0.98
CA VAL A 113 9.67 -1.15 -1.04
C VAL A 113 9.96 -0.30 -2.26
N ALA A 114 9.01 -0.18 -3.18
CA ALA A 114 9.10 0.68 -4.36
C ALA A 114 8.37 2.00 -4.12
N LEU A 115 9.09 3.13 -4.06
CA LEU A 115 8.53 4.45 -3.78
C LEU A 115 8.23 5.19 -5.08
N THR A 116 6.99 5.63 -5.26
CA THR A 116 6.57 6.38 -6.47
C THR A 116 6.46 7.89 -6.24
N GLY A 117 6.31 8.30 -4.98
CA GLY A 117 6.19 9.69 -4.57
C GLY A 117 6.81 9.93 -3.21
N GLU A 118 6.56 11.11 -2.66
CA GLU A 118 6.93 11.41 -1.28
C GLU A 118 5.98 10.65 -0.34
N ILE A 119 6.56 9.92 0.60
CA ILE A 119 5.82 9.18 1.60
C ILE A 119 6.14 9.80 2.96
N MET A 120 5.11 10.26 3.65
CA MET A 120 5.23 10.83 4.98
C MET A 120 5.48 9.68 5.99
N THR A 121 6.72 9.56 6.47
CA THR A 121 7.09 8.56 7.48
C THR A 121 6.99 9.08 8.91
N MET A 122 6.91 10.41 9.08
CA MET A 122 6.80 11.07 10.38
C MET A 122 5.77 12.21 10.27
N PRO A 123 4.51 11.98 10.68
CA PRO A 123 3.48 13.01 10.63
C PRO A 123 3.76 14.12 11.66
N GLY A 124 3.54 15.37 11.26
CA GLY A 124 3.62 16.53 12.16
C GLY A 124 2.34 16.75 12.95
N LEU A 125 2.41 17.60 13.98
CA LEU A 125 1.24 18.08 14.70
C LEU A 125 0.46 19.13 13.89
N PRO A 126 -0.88 19.18 13.99
CA PRO A 126 -1.66 20.24 13.37
C PRO A 126 -1.47 21.58 14.09
N LYS A 127 -1.92 22.68 13.48
CA LYS A 127 -1.82 24.05 14.04
C LYS A 127 -2.34 24.16 15.48
N ILE A 128 -3.41 23.43 15.81
CA ILE A 128 -3.95 23.32 17.16
C ILE A 128 -3.98 21.83 17.52
N PRO A 129 -2.97 21.32 18.24
CA PRO A 129 -2.90 19.91 18.63
C PRO A 129 -4.07 19.51 19.55
N ALA A 130 -4.56 18.28 19.40
CA ALA A 130 -5.55 17.72 20.33
C ALA A 130 -5.04 17.71 21.79
N ALA A 131 -3.71 17.57 21.96
CA ALA A 131 -3.03 17.62 23.26
C ALA A 131 -3.39 18.85 24.11
N ASN A 132 -3.72 19.99 23.50
CA ASN A 132 -4.13 21.20 24.23
C ASN A 132 -5.47 21.02 24.99
N ARG A 133 -6.24 19.98 24.68
CA ARG A 133 -7.55 19.68 25.28
C ARG A 133 -7.57 18.34 26.01
N ILE A 134 -6.46 17.60 26.01
CA ILE A 134 -6.36 16.33 26.73
C ILE A 134 -6.13 16.65 28.21
N ASP A 135 -6.98 16.09 29.07
CA ASP A 135 -6.89 16.26 30.52
C ASP A 135 -7.45 15.03 31.26
N ILE A 136 -7.18 14.95 32.55
CA ILE A 136 -7.68 13.89 33.45
C ILE A 136 -8.33 14.51 34.69
N SER A 137 -9.59 14.16 34.95
CA SER A 137 -10.28 14.61 36.16
C SER A 137 -9.73 13.92 37.41
N GLU A 138 -10.06 14.45 38.60
CA GLU A 138 -9.70 13.83 39.89
C GLU A 138 -10.22 12.39 40.03
N GLY A 139 -11.33 12.06 39.36
CA GLY A 139 -11.90 10.71 39.30
C GLY A 139 -11.21 9.78 38.29
N GLY A 140 -10.13 10.22 37.64
CA GLY A 140 -9.39 9.45 36.64
C GLY A 140 -10.06 9.40 35.27
N ILE A 141 -11.03 10.28 34.98
CA ILE A 141 -11.73 10.31 33.69
C ILE A 141 -10.94 11.18 32.72
N ILE A 142 -10.52 10.59 31.60
CA ILE A 142 -9.78 11.29 30.53
C ILE A 142 -10.76 11.99 29.59
N THR A 143 -10.51 13.26 29.30
CA THR A 143 -11.28 14.06 28.33
C THR A 143 -10.40 14.51 27.15
N GLY A 144 -11.00 14.71 25.98
CA GLY A 144 -10.31 15.26 24.80
C GLY A 144 -9.47 14.27 23.98
N LEU A 145 -9.53 12.97 24.31
CA LEU A 145 -8.80 11.90 23.61
C LEU A 145 -9.52 11.36 22.36
N PHE A 146 -10.86 11.36 22.38
CA PHE A 146 -11.74 10.94 21.28
C PHE A 146 -12.93 11.91 21.17
#